data_AF-A0A845RA04-F1
#
_entry.id   AF-A0A845RA04-F1
#
_cell.length_a   1.000
_cell.length_b   1.000
_cell.length_c   1.000
_cell.angle_alpha   90.00
_cell.angle_beta   90.00
_cell.angle_gamma   90.00
#
_symmetry.space_group_name_H-M   'P 1'
#
loop_
_entity.id
_entity.type
_entity.pdbx_description
1 polymer ?
#
loop_
_entity_poly.entity_id
_entity_poly.type
_entity_poly.pdbx_seq_one_letter_code
_entity_poly.pdbx_strand_id
1 'polypeptide(L)'
;MCAGGAALLLLVSGRGLLLIGQVSGGDIMAVLGMVFLLTLLVWGDGAIAAFLKGWERVAALAFALVVETLALLMLLFFVFYFNTSPEYIPLRGPTGETELVVCEENWLFKVWGSFYRPAGPFWIQSTGVSYEVRDCWPFREGRYEIEWAEGQAIIHYDTGTGVWETCAVPLNQ
;
A
#
# COMPACT_ATOMS: atom_id res chain seq x y z
N MET A 1 29.12 -8.61 3.47
CA MET A 1 27.68 -8.90 3.60
C MET A 1 27.01 -7.62 4.04
N CYS A 2 26.35 -6.93 3.12
CA CYS A 2 25.89 -5.56 3.34
C CYS A 2 24.71 -5.55 4.31
N ALA A 3 24.79 -4.74 5.37
CA ALA A 3 23.76 -4.57 6.39
C ALA A 3 22.37 -4.25 5.80
N GLY A 4 22.31 -3.67 4.59
CA GLY A 4 21.07 -3.46 3.85
C GLY A 4 20.34 -4.74 3.44
N GLY A 5 21.05 -5.85 3.20
CA GLY A 5 20.43 -7.14 2.89
C GLY A 5 19.80 -7.82 4.10
N ALA A 6 20.36 -7.61 5.29
CA ALA A 6 19.80 -8.13 6.54
C ALA A 6 18.55 -7.33 6.98
N ALA A 7 18.54 -6.01 6.75
CA ALA A 7 17.36 -5.17 6.99
C ALA A 7 16.18 -5.53 6.07
N LEU A 8 16.46 -5.87 4.80
CA LEU A 8 15.48 -6.34 3.83
C LEU A 8 14.83 -7.68 4.22
N LEU A 9 15.62 -8.62 4.76
CA LEU A 9 15.09 -9.90 5.24
C LEU A 9 14.23 -9.76 6.50
N LEU A 10 14.54 -8.79 7.37
CA LEU A 10 13.73 -8.49 8.56
C LEU A 10 12.39 -7.83 8.20
N LEU A 11 12.34 -7.00 7.15
CA LEU A 11 11.10 -6.39 6.64
C LEU A 11 10.18 -7.37 5.90
N VAL A 12 10.75 -8.40 5.26
CA VAL A 12 9.98 -9.47 4.58
C VAL A 12 9.47 -10.54 5.56
N SER A 13 9.99 -10.57 6.79
CA SER A 13 9.57 -11.52 7.83
C SER A 13 8.28 -11.10 8.56
N GLY A 14 7.18 -11.00 7.81
CA GLY A 14 5.78 -11.30 8.13
C GLY A 14 5.17 -11.23 9.54
N ARG A 15 5.68 -10.48 10.53
CA ARG A 15 5.06 -10.44 11.88
C ARG A 15 4.93 -9.09 12.58
N GLY A 16 5.40 -7.99 12.01
CA GLY A 16 5.16 -6.66 12.58
C GLY A 16 5.43 -5.54 11.59
N LEU A 17 4.48 -4.62 11.44
CA LEU A 17 4.63 -3.41 10.64
C LEU A 17 5.04 -2.24 11.54
N LEU A 18 6.06 -1.49 11.10
CA LEU A 18 6.56 -0.29 11.76
C LEU A 18 5.63 0.91 11.47
N LEU A 19 5.19 1.56 12.53
CA LEU A 19 4.47 2.84 12.56
C LEU A 19 5.49 4.00 12.47
N ILE A 20 6.36 3.98 11.46
CA ILE A 20 7.20 5.13 11.11
C ILE A 20 6.84 5.49 9.66
N GLY A 21 5.95 6.47 9.52
CA GLY A 21 5.68 7.25 8.30
C GLY A 21 5.53 6.45 7.01
N GLN A 22 4.28 6.32 6.54
CA GLN A 22 3.83 5.96 5.19
C GLN A 22 4.95 5.83 4.13
N VAL A 23 5.63 4.70 4.15
CA VAL A 23 6.27 4.18 2.96
C VAL A 23 5.94 2.70 2.97
N SER A 24 4.84 2.35 2.30
CA SER A 24 4.53 0.93 2.11
C SER A 24 5.72 0.29 1.40
N GLY A 25 6.00 -0.99 1.67
CA GLY A 25 7.05 -1.70 0.93
C GLY A 25 6.84 -1.65 -0.59
N GLY A 26 5.58 -1.49 -1.03
CA GLY A 26 5.20 -1.22 -2.41
C GLY A 26 5.75 0.10 -2.94
N ASP A 27 5.69 1.18 -2.16
CA ASP A 27 6.19 2.51 -2.55
C ASP A 27 7.71 2.50 -2.76
N ILE A 28 8.46 1.83 -1.88
CA ILE A 28 9.92 1.68 -2.04
C ILE A 28 10.27 0.88 -3.29
N MET A 29 9.57 -0.23 -3.54
CA MET A 29 9.83 -1.06 -4.72
C MET A 29 9.42 -0.34 -6.01
N ALA A 30 8.35 0.44 -5.99
CA ALA A 30 7.93 1.28 -7.11
C ALA A 30 8.95 2.38 -7.42
N VAL A 31 9.43 3.10 -6.40
CA VAL A 31 10.46 4.14 -6.57
C VAL A 31 11.77 3.55 -7.08
N LEU A 32 12.24 2.43 -6.50
CA LEU A 32 13.45 1.75 -6.97
C LEU A 32 13.31 1.24 -8.41
N GLY A 33 12.15 0.67 -8.75
CA GLY A 33 11.84 0.26 -10.12
C GLY A 33 11.85 1.45 -11.09
N MET A 34 11.28 2.58 -10.70
CA MET A 34 11.28 3.81 -11.49
C MET A 34 12.71 4.33 -11.74
N VAL A 35 13.54 4.41 -10.69
CA VAL A 35 14.96 4.83 -10.81
C VAL A 35 15.73 3.91 -11.75
N PHE A 36 15.53 2.59 -11.63
CA PHE A 36 16.18 1.62 -12.50
C PHE A 36 15.78 1.79 -13.97
N LEU A 37 14.48 1.95 -14.25
CA LEU A 37 13.97 2.15 -15.60
C LEU A 37 14.46 3.45 -16.22
N LEU A 38 14.46 4.56 -15.47
CA LEU A 38 15.01 5.84 -15.91
C LEU A 38 16.51 5.74 -16.23
N THR A 39 17.25 4.94 -15.46
CA THR A 39 18.70 4.73 -15.71
C THR A 39 18.93 3.95 -17.00
N LEU A 40 18.14 2.91 -17.27
CA LEU A 40 18.20 2.16 -18.53
C LEU A 40 17.85 3.04 -19.74
N LEU A 41 16.89 3.94 -19.56
CA LEU A 41 16.44 4.94 -20.53
C LEU A 41 17.61 5.83 -21.00
N VAL A 42 18.24 6.52 -20.04
CA VAL A 42 19.37 7.44 -20.30
C VAL A 42 20.54 6.70 -20.97
N TRP A 43 20.78 5.46 -20.58
CA TRP A 43 21.84 4.65 -21.16
C TRP A 43 21.53 4.18 -22.58
N GLY A 44 20.28 3.79 -22.86
CA GLY A 44 19.81 3.36 -24.18
C GLY A 44 19.94 4.47 -25.23
N ASP A 45 19.48 5.67 -24.90
CA ASP A 45 19.62 6.86 -25.76
C ASP A 45 21.09 7.22 -26.02
N GLY A 46 21.93 7.13 -24.98
CA GLY A 46 23.37 7.35 -25.09
C GLY A 46 24.04 6.35 -26.05
N ALA A 47 23.63 5.08 -26.01
CA ALA A 47 24.14 4.05 -26.93
C ALA A 47 23.68 4.30 -28.38
N ILE A 48 22.40 4.59 -28.59
CA ILE A 48 21.85 4.90 -29.93
C ILE A 48 22.57 6.10 -30.56
N ALA A 49 22.80 7.16 -29.77
CA ALA A 49 23.50 8.35 -30.22
C ALA A 49 24.98 8.12 -30.56
N ALA A 50 25.63 7.16 -29.90
CA ALA A 50 27.04 6.82 -30.11
C ALA A 50 27.28 5.90 -31.31
N PHE A 51 26.36 4.97 -31.59
CA PHE A 51 26.57 3.90 -32.57
C PHE A 51 25.90 4.14 -33.94
N LEU A 52 24.82 4.93 -34.03
CA LEU A 52 24.11 5.19 -35.28
C LEU A 52 24.43 6.58 -35.86
N LYS A 53 24.38 6.71 -37.19
CA LYS A 53 24.66 7.95 -37.92
C LYS A 53 23.52 8.29 -38.90
N GLY A 54 23.37 9.58 -39.22
CA GLY A 54 22.40 10.03 -40.22
C GLY A 54 20.94 9.83 -39.79
N TRP A 55 20.07 9.54 -40.76
CA TRP A 55 18.61 9.39 -40.54
C TRP A 55 18.24 8.19 -39.67
N GLU A 56 19.05 7.13 -39.65
CA GLU A 56 18.83 5.94 -38.81
C GLU A 56 18.89 6.29 -37.32
N ARG A 57 19.80 7.19 -36.94
CA ARG A 57 19.87 7.71 -35.56
C ARG A 57 18.60 8.46 -35.18
N VAL A 58 18.08 9.28 -36.09
CA VAL A 58 16.87 10.07 -35.85
C VAL A 58 15.66 9.15 -35.69
N ALA A 59 15.52 8.16 -36.56
CA ALA A 59 14.43 7.18 -36.48
C ALA A 59 14.52 6.32 -35.20
N ALA A 60 15.72 5.88 -34.81
CA ALA A 60 15.93 5.10 -33.60
C ALA A 60 15.62 5.89 -32.33
N LEU A 61 16.05 7.16 -32.24
CA LEU A 61 15.74 8.04 -31.11
C LEU A 61 14.23 8.35 -31.03
N ALA A 62 13.58 8.59 -32.17
CA ALA A 62 12.14 8.81 -32.19
C ALA A 62 11.37 7.57 -31.72
N PHE A 63 11.80 6.37 -32.14
CA PHE A 63 11.21 5.11 -31.67
C PHE A 63 11.45 4.89 -30.17
N ALA A 64 12.67 5.12 -29.68
CA ALA A 64 13.00 5.05 -28.27
C ALA A 64 12.08 5.95 -27.46
N LEU A 65 11.96 7.23 -27.83
CA LEU A 65 11.12 8.21 -27.14
C LEU A 65 9.63 7.81 -27.11
N VAL A 66 9.11 7.18 -28.15
CA VAL A 66 7.73 6.64 -28.18
C VAL A 66 7.58 5.48 -27.19
N VAL A 67 8.51 4.52 -27.19
CA VAL A 67 8.50 3.38 -26.26
C VAL A 67 8.62 3.86 -24.82
N GLU A 68 9.47 4.85 -24.57
CA GLU A 68 9.67 5.47 -23.27
C GLU A 68 8.43 6.18 -22.78
N THR A 69 7.80 6.99 -23.65
CA THR A 69 6.54 7.65 -23.33
C THR A 69 5.46 6.63 -22.98
N LEU A 70 5.38 5.53 -23.72
CA LEU A 70 4.44 4.45 -23.44
C LEU A 70 4.75 3.75 -22.11
N ALA A 71 6.03 3.49 -21.82
CA ALA A 71 6.46 2.88 -20.56
C ALA A 71 6.16 3.79 -19.36
N LEU A 72 6.45 5.09 -19.46
CA LEU A 72 6.12 6.08 -18.44
C LEU A 72 4.61 6.22 -18.25
N LEU A 73 3.83 6.20 -19.33
CA LEU A 73 2.38 6.23 -19.26
C LEU A 73 1.83 4.99 -18.55
N MET A 74 2.35 3.79 -18.87
CA MET A 74 1.99 2.57 -18.17
C MET A 74 2.37 2.66 -16.69
N LEU A 75 3.60 3.06 -16.36
CA LEU A 75 4.01 3.23 -14.95
C LEU A 75 3.12 4.20 -14.21
N LEU A 76 2.81 5.36 -14.80
CA LEU A 76 1.96 6.37 -14.19
C LEU A 76 0.53 5.84 -14.01
N PHE A 77 0.01 5.10 -14.99
CA PHE A 77 -1.27 4.40 -14.87
C PHE A 77 -1.23 3.38 -13.72
N PHE A 78 -0.20 2.53 -13.64
CA PHE A 78 -0.04 1.56 -12.56
C PHE A 78 0.07 2.25 -11.19
N VAL A 79 0.93 3.26 -11.04
CA VAL A 79 1.08 4.00 -9.78
C VAL A 79 -0.23 4.65 -9.38
N PHE A 80 -0.95 5.30 -10.31
CA PHE A 80 -2.24 5.91 -10.01
C PHE A 80 -3.31 4.86 -9.65
N TYR A 81 -3.33 3.74 -10.35
CA TYR A 81 -4.32 2.68 -10.19
C TYR A 81 -4.10 1.83 -8.92
N PHE A 82 -2.84 1.66 -8.50
CA PHE A 82 -2.44 0.93 -7.29
C PHE A 82 -2.07 1.86 -6.13
N ASN A 83 -2.31 3.17 -6.22
CA ASN A 83 -2.14 4.06 -5.07
C ASN A 83 -3.26 3.79 -4.08
N THR A 84 -2.97 2.93 -3.10
CA THR A 84 -3.96 2.47 -2.13
C THR A 84 -4.20 3.46 -0.99
N SER A 85 -3.36 4.49 -0.87
CA SER A 85 -3.41 5.54 0.17
C SER A 85 -3.88 5.00 1.53
N PRO A 86 -3.13 4.07 2.14
CA PRO A 86 -3.52 3.42 3.39
C PRO A 86 -3.69 4.45 4.52
N GLU A 87 -4.83 4.42 5.18
CA GLU A 87 -5.17 5.25 6.34
C GLU A 87 -5.30 4.38 7.59
N TYR A 88 -4.49 4.67 8.60
CA TYR A 88 -4.49 3.94 9.87
C TYR A 88 -5.32 4.71 10.90
N ILE A 89 -6.48 4.16 11.27
CA ILE A 89 -7.44 4.80 12.17
C ILE A 89 -7.39 4.06 13.51
N PRO A 90 -7.02 4.74 14.62
CA PRO A 90 -7.02 4.12 15.94
C PRO A 90 -8.44 4.00 16.48
N LEU A 91 -8.83 2.78 16.88
CA LEU A 91 -10.09 2.50 17.57
C LEU A 91 -9.81 2.41 19.07
N ARG A 92 -10.49 3.26 19.83
CA ARG A 92 -10.30 3.37 21.28
C ARG A 92 -11.16 2.33 21.99
N GLY A 93 -10.52 1.59 22.90
CA GLY A 93 -11.17 0.64 23.78
C GLY A 93 -11.97 1.31 24.90
N PRO A 94 -12.62 0.50 25.76
CA PRO A 94 -13.38 0.99 26.92
C PRO A 94 -12.53 1.79 27.91
N THR A 95 -11.22 1.50 27.94
CA THR A 95 -10.21 2.19 28.77
C THR A 95 -9.82 3.56 28.23
N GLY A 96 -10.22 3.88 26.99
CA GLY A 96 -9.80 5.09 26.28
C GLY A 96 -8.45 4.97 25.58
N GLU A 97 -7.71 3.88 25.79
CA GLU A 97 -6.48 3.57 25.06
C GLU A 97 -6.79 3.00 23.67
N THR A 98 -5.82 3.08 22.74
CA THR A 98 -5.94 2.45 21.43
C THR A 98 -5.73 0.95 21.57
N GLU A 99 -6.79 0.16 21.44
CA GLU A 99 -6.73 -1.31 21.54
C GLU A 99 -6.71 -1.98 20.16
N LEU A 100 -7.23 -1.29 19.14
CA LEU A 100 -7.24 -1.75 17.75
C LEU A 100 -6.86 -0.61 16.81
N VAL A 101 -6.23 -0.95 15.69
CA VAL A 101 -5.95 -0.03 14.58
C VAL A 101 -6.54 -0.66 13.33
N VAL A 102 -7.40 0.07 12.64
CA VAL A 102 -7.89 -0.34 11.32
C VAL A 102 -7.05 0.35 10.25
N CYS A 103 -6.60 -0.40 9.26
CA CYS A 103 -5.98 0.15 8.06
C CYS A 103 -7.02 0.09 6.95
N GLU A 104 -7.41 1.25 6.42
CA GLU A 104 -8.30 1.40 5.28
C GLU A 104 -7.50 1.69 4.02
N GLU A 105 -7.73 0.91 2.95
CA GLU A 105 -7.02 1.00 1.67
C GLU A 105 -8.01 0.99 0.50
N ASN A 106 -7.71 1.77 -0.55
CA ASN A 106 -8.56 1.82 -1.75
C ASN A 106 -7.97 0.95 -2.84
N TRP A 107 -8.73 -0.01 -3.32
CA TRP A 107 -8.38 -0.85 -4.45
C TRP A 107 -9.52 -0.87 -5.44
N LEU A 108 -9.30 -0.27 -6.61
CA LEU A 108 -10.14 -0.50 -7.79
C LEU A 108 -11.63 -0.28 -7.53
N PHE A 109 -11.97 0.86 -6.92
CA PHE A 109 -13.33 1.25 -6.53
C PHE A 109 -13.92 0.45 -5.37
N LYS A 110 -13.08 -0.26 -4.62
CA LYS A 110 -13.46 -0.96 -3.39
C LYS A 110 -12.58 -0.52 -2.26
N VAL A 111 -13.20 -0.40 -1.10
CA VAL A 111 -12.50 -0.16 0.14
C VAL A 111 -12.20 -1.49 0.77
N TRP A 112 -10.93 -1.73 1.05
CA TRP A 112 -10.45 -2.86 1.80
C TRP A 112 -10.00 -2.36 3.15
N GLY A 113 -10.20 -3.15 4.19
CA GLY A 113 -9.55 -2.85 5.45
C GLY A 113 -9.09 -4.08 6.20
N SER A 114 -8.08 -3.88 7.01
CA SER A 114 -7.48 -4.92 7.84
C SER A 114 -7.31 -4.41 9.26
N PHE A 115 -7.57 -5.28 10.22
CA PHE A 115 -7.46 -4.93 11.63
C PHE A 115 -6.12 -5.38 12.20
N TYR A 116 -5.52 -4.49 12.97
CA TYR A 116 -4.24 -4.69 13.62
C TYR A 116 -4.35 -4.37 15.11
N ARG A 117 -3.49 -5.01 15.91
CA ARG A 117 -3.31 -4.69 17.32
C ARG A 117 -2.04 -3.87 17.51
N PRO A 118 -2.02 -2.90 18.42
CA PRO A 118 -0.76 -2.31 18.87
C PRO A 118 0.10 -3.38 19.56
N ALA A 119 1.32 -3.54 19.10
CA ALA A 119 2.34 -4.44 19.69
C ALA A 119 3.50 -3.64 20.31
N GLY A 120 3.31 -2.33 20.51
CA GLY A 120 4.30 -1.39 21.02
C GLY A 120 4.04 0.02 20.49
N PRO A 121 4.86 1.01 20.88
CA PRO A 121 4.65 2.42 20.52
C PRO A 121 4.70 2.69 19.00
N PHE A 122 5.40 1.83 18.25
CA PHE A 122 5.56 1.95 16.80
C PHE A 122 5.33 0.63 16.07
N TRP A 123 4.62 -0.33 16.66
CA TRP A 123 4.46 -1.65 16.08
C TRP A 123 3.00 -2.04 16.06
N ILE A 124 2.56 -2.58 14.94
CA ILE A 124 1.24 -3.19 14.82
C ILE A 124 1.37 -4.64 14.37
N GLN A 125 0.53 -5.49 14.95
CA GLN A 125 0.43 -6.92 14.65
C GLN A 125 -0.89 -7.20 13.97
N SER A 126 -0.88 -7.88 12.83
CA SER A 126 -2.11 -8.26 12.13
C SER A 126 -2.96 -9.19 13.00
N THR A 127 -4.27 -8.93 13.03
CA THR A 127 -5.24 -9.83 13.67
C THR A 127 -5.65 -11.00 12.76
N GLY A 128 -5.30 -10.93 11.47
CA GLY A 128 -5.79 -11.85 10.44
C GLY A 128 -7.22 -11.57 9.96
N VAL A 129 -7.89 -10.55 10.50
CA VAL A 129 -9.25 -10.16 10.11
C VAL A 129 -9.18 -9.00 9.12
N SER A 130 -9.85 -9.17 7.99
CA SER A 130 -10.00 -8.18 6.93
C SER A 130 -11.47 -8.06 6.53
N TYR A 131 -11.84 -6.90 5.99
CA TYR A 131 -13.17 -6.65 5.42
C TYR A 131 -13.05 -5.98 4.04
N GLU A 132 -14.13 -6.06 3.28
CA GLU A 132 -14.30 -5.40 1.99
C GLU A 132 -15.63 -4.65 2.01
N VAL A 133 -15.63 -3.40 1.57
CA VAL A 133 -16.83 -2.58 1.44
C VAL A 133 -16.81 -1.83 0.11
N ARG A 134 -18.01 -1.50 -0.38
CA ARG A 134 -18.20 -0.86 -1.68
C ARG A 134 -18.67 0.56 -1.46
N ASP A 135 -18.02 1.50 -2.12
CA ASP A 135 -18.49 2.89 -2.20
C ASP A 135 -18.65 3.63 -0.85
N CYS A 136 -17.98 3.20 0.22
CA CYS A 136 -17.90 3.94 1.49
C CYS A 136 -16.61 3.66 2.25
N TRP A 137 -16.22 4.59 3.14
CA TRP A 137 -15.15 4.39 4.12
C TRP A 137 -15.74 4.29 5.53
N PRO A 138 -16.10 3.09 6.01
CA PRO A 138 -16.84 2.96 7.26
C PRO A 138 -16.11 3.57 8.44
N PHE A 139 -14.80 3.37 8.57
CA PHE A 139 -14.07 3.85 9.76
C PHE A 139 -13.69 5.33 9.63
N ARG A 140 -13.25 5.76 8.45
CA ARG A 140 -12.94 7.17 8.19
C ARG A 140 -14.17 8.08 8.31
N GLU A 141 -15.33 7.61 7.85
CA GLU A 141 -16.58 8.37 7.90
C GLU A 141 -17.38 8.16 9.18
N GLY A 142 -16.90 7.30 10.09
CA GLY A 142 -17.58 7.01 11.36
C GLY A 142 -18.90 6.24 11.21
N ARG A 143 -19.05 5.45 10.15
CA ARG A 143 -20.21 4.59 9.88
C ARG A 143 -20.00 3.17 10.42
N TYR A 144 -19.67 3.09 11.69
CA TYR A 144 -19.46 1.83 12.38
C TYR A 144 -19.87 1.92 13.86
N GLU A 145 -20.17 0.77 14.44
CA GLU A 145 -20.43 0.59 15.87
C GLU A 145 -19.49 -0.51 16.38
N ILE A 146 -18.96 -0.36 17.60
CA ILE A 146 -18.06 -1.34 18.22
C ILE A 146 -18.62 -1.75 19.57
N GLU A 147 -18.74 -3.06 19.75
CA GLU A 147 -18.98 -3.69 21.03
C GLU A 147 -17.71 -4.40 21.50
N TRP A 148 -17.19 -4.00 22.65
CA TRP A 148 -16.03 -4.62 23.26
C TRP A 148 -16.47 -5.78 24.15
N ALA A 149 -16.03 -6.99 23.80
CA ALA A 149 -16.27 -8.21 24.57
C ALA A 149 -14.96 -8.79 25.12
N GLU A 150 -15.07 -9.71 26.07
CA GLU A 150 -13.89 -10.34 26.67
C GLU A 150 -13.10 -11.13 25.60
N GLY A 151 -11.92 -10.62 25.25
CA GLY A 151 -11.00 -11.24 24.28
C GLY A 151 -11.31 -10.97 22.80
N GLN A 152 -12.34 -10.18 22.46
CA GLN A 152 -12.66 -9.81 21.07
C GLN A 152 -13.39 -8.46 20.98
N ALA A 153 -13.23 -7.76 19.86
CA ALA A 153 -14.04 -6.61 19.48
C ALA A 153 -15.03 -7.04 18.39
N ILE A 154 -16.32 -6.83 18.62
CA ILE A 154 -17.36 -7.05 17.62
C ILE A 154 -17.61 -5.71 16.94
N ILE A 155 -17.42 -5.66 15.64
CA ILE A 155 -17.51 -4.43 14.87
C ILE A 155 -18.63 -4.59 13.85
N HIS A 156 -19.58 -3.67 13.92
CA HIS A 156 -20.67 -3.52 12.96
C HIS A 156 -20.35 -2.35 12.05
N TYR A 157 -20.32 -2.53 10.73
CA TYR A 157 -19.95 -1.47 9.79
C TYR A 157 -20.88 -1.43 8.57
N ASP A 158 -21.12 -0.21 8.07
CA ASP A 158 -21.86 0.01 6.82
C ASP A 158 -21.04 -0.47 5.62
N THR A 159 -21.63 -1.31 4.78
CA THR A 159 -21.00 -1.81 3.56
C THR A 159 -21.09 -0.84 2.37
N GLY A 160 -21.80 0.27 2.54
CA GLY A 160 -22.07 1.29 1.53
C GLY A 160 -23.24 0.95 0.61
N THR A 161 -23.82 -0.25 0.76
CA THR A 161 -25.01 -0.70 0.02
C THR A 161 -26.31 -0.60 0.82
N GLY A 162 -26.27 0.03 2.00
CA GLY A 162 -27.38 0.05 2.96
C GLY A 162 -27.51 -1.23 3.81
N VAL A 163 -26.53 -2.13 3.69
CA VAL A 163 -26.39 -3.34 4.52
C VAL A 163 -25.27 -3.12 5.52
N TRP A 164 -25.52 -3.53 6.76
CA TRP A 164 -24.51 -3.56 7.82
C TRP A 164 -23.96 -4.98 7.95
N GLU A 165 -22.65 -5.09 7.96
CA GLU A 165 -21.94 -6.35 8.22
C GLU A 165 -21.33 -6.35 9.62
N THR A 166 -21.04 -7.54 10.13
CA THR A 166 -20.48 -7.73 11.47
C THR A 166 -19.23 -8.59 11.37
N CYS A 167 -18.13 -8.13 11.97
CA CYS A 167 -16.91 -8.92 12.11
C CYS A 167 -16.49 -8.99 13.58
N ALA A 168 -15.97 -10.16 13.98
CA ALA A 168 -15.39 -10.36 15.31
C ALA A 168 -13.88 -10.37 15.19
N VAL A 169 -13.22 -9.40 15.81
CA VAL A 169 -11.78 -9.22 15.78
C VAL A 169 -11.19 -9.72 17.11
N PRO A 170 -10.37 -10.79 17.09
CA PRO A 170 -9.77 -11.29 18.32
C PRO A 170 -8.77 -10.28 18.88
N LEU A 171 -8.78 -10.08 20.19
CA LEU A 171 -7.86 -9.20 20.93
C LEU A 171 -6.72 -9.98 21.59
N ASN A 172 -6.94 -11.26 21.89
CA ASN A 172 -5.95 -12.17 22.45
C ASN A 172 -5.59 -13.25 21.42
N GLN A 173 -4.31 -13.40 21.10
CA GLN A 173 -3.76 -14.56 20.40
C GLN A 173 -2.45 -14.95 21.10
#